data_AF-A0A9J7KRA1-F1
#
_entry.id   AF-A0A9J7KRA1-F1
#
_cell.length_a   1.000
_cell.length_b   1.000
_cell.length_c   1.000
_cell.angle_alpha   90.00
_cell.angle_beta   90.00
_cell.angle_gamma   90.00
#
_symmetry.space_group_name_H-M   'P 1'
#
loop_
_entity.id
_entity.type
_entity.pdbx_description
1 polymer ?
#
loop_
_entity_poly.entity_id
_entity_poly.type
_entity_poly.pdbx_seq_one_letter_code
_entity_poly.pdbx_strand_id
1 'polypeptide(L)'
;MATTAWASAGFDEYGPAVHAKNEILYVTRGLWSVCYSAFGLTECEILDPGNVALQDHVVRFFVLIGVLLAGAGLGLEAYYIRRHKMGEAVPVLVKYASGVLTLAAAVCTFIGALVYTISGPKGWNINDHIHFPGTEFDGSKWQFGYSVFLTWAAVVPLLIAGCALLYQARTLSKDVSNGAKMEIFHHTHQEMHIIESGL
;
A
#
# COMPACT_ATOMS: atom_id res chain seq x y z
N MET A 1 -8.28 11.95 15.01
CA MET A 1 -8.78 10.80 14.20
C MET A 1 -9.18 11.27 12.79
N ALA A 2 -8.25 11.84 12.00
CA ALA A 2 -8.54 12.36 10.64
C ALA A 2 -7.87 11.53 9.53
N THR A 3 -7.02 10.56 9.86
CA THR A 3 -6.15 9.85 8.91
C THR A 3 -6.80 8.63 8.26
N THR A 4 -7.99 8.22 8.71
CA THR A 4 -8.71 7.04 8.22
C THR A 4 -9.88 7.38 7.29
N ALA A 5 -10.09 8.66 6.96
CA ALA A 5 -11.19 9.10 6.11
C ALA A 5 -10.89 8.86 4.61
N TRP A 6 -11.59 7.90 4.02
CA TRP A 6 -11.62 7.58 2.59
C TRP A 6 -12.72 8.34 1.84
N ALA A 7 -13.80 8.71 2.52
CA ALA A 7 -14.80 9.64 2.01
C ALA A 7 -15.32 10.54 3.13
N SER A 8 -15.82 11.71 2.78
CA SER A 8 -16.46 12.63 3.73
C SER A 8 -17.67 13.34 3.10
N ALA A 9 -18.68 13.60 3.91
CA ALA A 9 -19.84 14.40 3.55
C ALA A 9 -20.17 15.39 4.69
N GLY A 10 -20.47 16.64 4.33
CA GLY A 10 -21.01 17.65 5.25
C GLY A 10 -22.54 17.70 5.14
N PHE A 11 -23.22 17.84 6.27
CA PHE A 11 -24.69 17.80 6.31
C PHE A 11 -25.37 19.15 6.09
N ASP A 12 -24.61 20.25 6.12
CA ASP A 12 -25.10 21.62 5.90
C ASP A 12 -25.83 21.78 4.55
N GLU A 13 -25.57 20.89 3.58
CA GLU A 13 -26.19 20.91 2.25
C GLU A 13 -27.48 20.07 2.15
N TYR A 14 -27.88 19.31 3.17
CA TYR A 14 -28.99 18.34 3.11
C TYR A 14 -30.31 18.81 3.74
N GLY A 15 -30.40 20.09 4.12
CA GLY A 15 -31.66 20.74 4.48
C GLY A 15 -32.11 20.57 5.95
N PRO A 16 -33.23 21.22 6.33
CA PRO A 16 -33.65 21.42 7.73
C PRO A 16 -34.01 20.14 8.51
N ALA A 17 -34.31 19.03 7.83
CA ALA A 17 -34.65 17.77 8.50
C ALA A 17 -33.45 17.10 9.19
N VAL A 18 -32.22 17.33 8.70
CA VAL A 18 -31.00 16.87 9.37
C VAL A 18 -30.64 17.76 10.57
N HIS A 19 -30.95 19.06 10.47
CA HIS A 19 -30.82 20.00 11.59
C HIS A 19 -31.78 19.72 12.74
N ALA A 20 -32.88 18.99 12.51
CA ALA A 20 -33.86 18.66 13.56
C ALA A 20 -33.31 17.73 14.67
N LYS A 21 -32.17 17.05 14.43
CA LYS A 21 -31.46 16.28 15.46
C LYS A 21 -30.25 17.00 16.05
N ASN A 22 -29.99 18.26 15.72
CA ASN A 22 -28.95 19.15 16.27
C ASN A 22 -27.49 18.62 16.38
N GLU A 23 -27.18 17.35 16.10
CA GLU A 23 -26.02 16.68 16.69
C GLU A 23 -25.14 15.92 15.69
N ILE A 24 -25.24 16.13 14.37
CA ILE A 24 -24.28 15.55 13.40
C ILE A 24 -23.95 16.60 12.33
N LEU A 25 -22.73 17.13 12.36
CA LEU A 25 -22.24 18.13 11.39
C LEU A 25 -21.50 17.49 10.21
N TYR A 26 -20.73 16.43 10.47
CA TYR A 26 -19.87 15.78 9.49
C TYR A 26 -19.90 14.26 9.63
N VAL A 27 -19.87 13.58 8.48
CA VAL A 27 -19.61 12.13 8.42
C VAL A 27 -18.34 11.89 7.65
N THR A 28 -17.44 11.13 8.26
CA THR A 28 -16.24 10.61 7.62
C THR A 28 -16.32 9.10 7.60
N ARG A 29 -16.04 8.52 6.44
CA ARG A 29 -16.04 7.07 6.24
C ARG A 29 -14.63 6.60 5.97
N GLY A 30 -14.16 5.61 6.71
CA GLY A 30 -12.99 4.82 6.37
C GLY A 30 -13.35 3.49 5.73
N LEU A 31 -12.33 2.70 5.38
CA LEU A 31 -12.57 1.35 4.88
C LEU A 31 -13.25 0.46 5.91
N TRP A 32 -12.99 0.64 7.21
CA TRP A 32 -13.44 -0.28 8.27
C TRP A 32 -14.50 0.28 9.21
N SER A 33 -14.62 1.60 9.28
CA SER A 33 -15.54 2.28 10.18
C SER A 33 -16.12 3.51 9.53
N VAL A 34 -17.27 3.93 10.02
CA VAL A 34 -17.87 5.23 9.76
C VAL A 34 -17.82 6.04 11.05
N CYS A 35 -17.52 7.33 10.95
CA CYS A 35 -17.45 8.22 12.10
C CYS A 35 -18.34 9.45 11.89
N TYR A 36 -19.07 9.79 12.93
CA TYR A 36 -20.00 10.90 13.06
C TYR A 36 -19.34 11.97 13.93
N SER A 37 -19.36 13.22 13.51
CA SER A 37 -18.78 14.32 14.29
C SER A 37 -19.76 15.46 14.47
N ALA A 38 -19.91 15.90 15.71
CA ALA A 38 -20.68 17.08 16.10
C ALA A 38 -20.16 17.74 17.35
N PHE A 39 -20.16 19.07 17.35
CA PHE A 39 -19.70 19.89 18.47
C PHE A 39 -18.36 19.46 19.09
N GLY A 40 -17.45 18.91 18.26
CA GLY A 40 -16.14 18.42 18.71
C GLY A 40 -16.11 17.01 19.30
N LEU A 41 -17.27 16.33 19.42
CA LEU A 41 -17.35 14.91 19.75
C LEU A 41 -17.37 14.09 18.45
N THR A 42 -16.63 12.98 18.44
CA THR A 42 -16.58 12.06 17.29
C THR A 42 -16.88 10.65 17.77
N GLU A 43 -17.95 10.06 17.25
CA GLU A 43 -18.35 8.67 17.50
C GLU A 43 -18.07 7.84 16.25
N CYS A 44 -17.55 6.63 16.42
CA CYS A 44 -17.20 5.76 15.30
C CYS A 44 -17.84 4.38 15.47
N GLU A 45 -18.45 3.89 14.39
CA GLU A 45 -19.05 2.57 14.32
C GLU A 45 -18.29 1.71 13.31
N ILE A 46 -18.09 0.44 13.64
CA ILE A 46 -17.47 -0.54 12.74
C ILE A 46 -18.50 -0.94 11.69
N LEU A 47 -18.09 -0.93 10.42
CA LEU A 47 -18.97 -1.35 9.33
C LEU A 47 -19.20 -2.85 9.38
N ASP A 48 -20.47 -3.27 9.49
CA ASP A 48 -20.85 -4.68 9.40
C ASP A 48 -20.45 -5.25 8.02
N PRO A 49 -19.62 -6.31 7.96
CA PRO A 49 -19.20 -6.92 6.70
C PRO A 49 -20.36 -7.37 5.81
N GLY A 50 -21.54 -7.70 6.38
CA GLY A 50 -22.72 -8.10 5.61
C GLY A 50 -23.37 -6.97 4.79
N ASN A 51 -23.15 -5.71 5.20
CA ASN A 51 -23.75 -4.53 4.58
C ASN A 51 -22.73 -3.68 3.79
N VAL A 52 -21.52 -4.19 3.59
CA VAL A 52 -20.47 -3.50 2.84
C VAL A 52 -20.51 -3.92 1.38
N ALA A 53 -20.51 -2.94 0.48
CA ALA A 53 -20.50 -3.17 -0.96
C ALA A 53 -19.28 -4.02 -1.39
N LEU A 54 -19.47 -4.90 -2.38
CA LEU A 54 -18.41 -5.78 -2.89
C LEU A 54 -17.13 -5.02 -3.27
N GLN A 55 -17.28 -3.84 -3.86
CA GLN A 55 -16.14 -2.98 -4.22
C GLN A 55 -15.25 -2.64 -3.02
N ASP A 56 -15.85 -2.38 -1.86
CA ASP A 56 -15.08 -2.02 -0.68
C ASP A 56 -14.35 -3.23 -0.15
N HIS A 57 -14.93 -4.43 -0.21
CA HIS A 57 -14.23 -5.69 0.11
C HIS A 57 -13.01 -5.89 -0.80
N VAL A 58 -13.13 -5.57 -2.09
CA VAL A 58 -12.00 -5.61 -3.03
C VAL A 58 -10.91 -4.61 -2.65
N VAL A 59 -11.28 -3.35 -2.38
CA VAL A 59 -10.32 -2.31 -1.98
C VAL A 59 -9.62 -2.70 -0.67
N ARG A 60 -10.38 -3.14 0.32
CA ARG A 60 -9.92 -3.68 1.60
C ARG A 60 -8.90 -4.80 1.42
N PHE A 61 -9.21 -5.78 0.56
CA PHE A 61 -8.33 -6.91 0.26
C PHE A 61 -7.00 -6.45 -0.34
N PHE A 62 -7.03 -5.60 -1.35
CA PHE A 62 -5.82 -5.09 -2.01
C PHE A 62 -4.97 -4.23 -1.09
N VAL A 63 -5.58 -3.39 -0.25
CA VAL A 63 -4.87 -2.59 0.75
C VAL A 63 -4.19 -3.49 1.79
N LEU A 64 -4.90 -4.50 2.32
CA LEU A 64 -4.32 -5.44 3.28
C LEU A 64 -3.13 -6.21 2.70
N ILE A 65 -3.29 -6.77 1.50
CA ILE A 65 -2.19 -7.48 0.82
C ILE A 65 -1.03 -6.52 0.54
N GLY A 66 -1.31 -5.31 0.06
CA GLY A 66 -0.29 -4.28 -0.16
C GLY A 66 0.54 -3.99 1.09
N VAL A 67 -0.12 -3.79 2.23
CA VAL A 67 0.56 -3.55 3.52
C VAL A 67 1.40 -4.76 3.96
N LEU A 68 0.88 -5.98 3.84
CA LEU A 68 1.61 -7.19 4.21
C LEU A 68 2.85 -7.40 3.32
N LEU A 69 2.71 -7.21 2.01
CA LEU A 69 3.82 -7.31 1.06
C LEU A 69 4.88 -6.23 1.29
N ALA A 70 4.46 -4.98 1.57
CA ALA A 70 5.38 -3.90 1.88
C ALA A 70 6.15 -4.18 3.18
N GLY A 71 5.46 -4.66 4.22
CA GLY A 71 6.08 -5.07 5.48
C GLY A 71 7.09 -6.20 5.28
N ALA A 72 6.75 -7.21 4.49
CA ALA A 72 7.66 -8.32 4.17
C ALA A 72 8.87 -7.84 3.35
N GLY A 73 8.68 -7.01 2.33
CA GLY A 73 9.76 -6.44 1.52
C GLY A 73 10.74 -5.61 2.36
N LEU A 74 10.22 -4.68 3.16
CA LEU A 74 11.02 -3.87 4.09
C LEU A 74 11.72 -4.73 5.15
N GLY A 75 11.07 -5.78 5.64
CA GLY A 75 11.65 -6.73 6.58
C GLY A 75 12.85 -7.47 5.98
N LEU A 76 12.74 -7.95 4.75
CA LEU A 76 13.85 -8.59 4.03
C LEU A 76 14.99 -7.61 3.75
N GLU A 77 14.67 -6.36 3.40
CA GLU A 77 15.70 -5.32 3.20
C GLU A 77 16.45 -4.99 4.49
N ALA A 78 15.71 -4.82 5.60
CA ALA A 78 16.31 -4.58 6.91
C ALA A 78 17.19 -5.76 7.35
N TYR A 79 16.74 -6.99 7.08
CA TYR A 79 17.52 -8.20 7.31
C TYR A 79 18.81 -8.21 6.48
N TYR A 80 18.71 -7.91 5.17
CA TYR A 80 19.87 -7.82 4.27
C TYR A 80 20.89 -6.81 4.78
N ILE A 81 20.47 -5.58 5.08
CA ILE A 81 21.34 -4.50 5.59
C ILE A 81 22.02 -4.92 6.89
N ARG A 82 21.26 -5.52 7.83
CA ARG A 82 21.78 -5.93 9.13
C ARG A 82 22.87 -6.98 8.99
N ARG A 83 22.62 -8.03 8.21
CA ARG A 83 23.57 -9.12 7.98
C ARG A 83 24.81 -8.65 7.21
N HIS A 84 24.62 -7.79 6.21
CA HIS A 84 25.72 -7.18 5.47
C HIS A 84 26.62 -6.33 6.39
N LYS A 85 26.05 -5.57 7.32
CA LYS A 85 26.82 -4.81 8.32
C LYS A 85 27.60 -5.70 9.29
N MET A 86 27.16 -6.94 9.50
CA MET A 86 27.87 -7.94 10.31
C MET A 86 28.97 -8.68 9.53
N GLY A 87 29.16 -8.37 8.24
CA GLY A 87 30.12 -9.04 7.37
C GLY A 87 29.66 -10.42 6.89
N GLU A 88 28.39 -10.78 7.10
CA GLU A 88 27.84 -12.04 6.62
C GLU A 88 27.47 -11.96 5.14
N ALA A 89 27.84 -12.99 4.37
CA ALA A 89 27.43 -13.13 2.99
C ALA A 89 25.93 -13.45 2.91
N VAL A 90 25.12 -12.48 2.49
CA VAL A 90 23.69 -12.68 2.26
C VAL A 90 23.46 -13.02 0.79
N PRO A 91 22.64 -14.04 0.47
CA PRO A 91 22.31 -14.34 -0.92
C PRO A 91 21.67 -13.14 -1.62
N VAL A 92 22.12 -12.84 -2.86
CA VAL A 92 21.53 -11.80 -3.72
C VAL A 92 20.02 -12.01 -3.93
N LEU A 93 19.56 -13.27 -3.85
CA LEU A 93 18.14 -13.62 -3.89
C LEU A 93 17.30 -12.89 -2.83
N VAL A 94 17.84 -12.62 -1.64
CA VAL A 94 17.12 -11.88 -0.58
C VAL A 94 16.85 -10.44 -1.02
N LYS A 95 17.86 -9.79 -1.63
CA LYS A 95 17.73 -8.43 -2.18
C LYS A 95 16.73 -8.40 -3.34
N TYR A 96 16.77 -9.41 -4.22
CA TYR A 96 15.82 -9.56 -5.32
C TYR A 96 14.38 -9.75 -4.80
N ALA A 97 14.18 -10.67 -3.85
CA ALA A 97 12.88 -10.93 -3.25
C ALA A 97 12.30 -9.68 -2.53
N SER A 98 13.14 -8.95 -1.80
CA SER A 98 12.77 -7.65 -1.21
C SER A 98 12.23 -6.67 -2.26
N GLY A 99 12.93 -6.52 -3.39
CA GLY A 99 12.50 -5.67 -4.50
C GLY A 99 11.19 -6.12 -5.14
N VAL A 100 11.02 -7.43 -5.39
CA VAL A 100 9.77 -7.99 -5.97
C VAL A 100 8.59 -7.78 -5.03
N LEU A 101 8.74 -8.05 -3.73
CA LEU A 101 7.67 -7.86 -2.75
C LEU A 101 7.27 -6.40 -2.62
N THR A 102 8.25 -5.49 -2.61
CA THR A 102 8.01 -4.04 -2.55
C THR A 102 7.28 -3.56 -3.81
N LEU A 103 7.66 -4.05 -4.98
CA LEU A 103 6.99 -3.71 -6.25
C LEU A 103 5.56 -4.28 -6.31
N ALA A 104 5.37 -5.54 -5.89
CA ALA A 104 4.05 -6.16 -5.82
C ALA A 104 3.13 -5.42 -4.83
N ALA A 105 3.66 -4.99 -3.68
CA ALA A 105 2.94 -4.15 -2.72
C ALA A 105 2.43 -2.85 -3.35
N ALA A 106 3.28 -2.19 -4.15
CA ALA A 106 2.93 -0.96 -4.85
C ALA A 106 1.79 -1.20 -5.86
N VAL A 107 1.88 -2.28 -6.65
CA VAL A 107 0.85 -2.66 -7.62
C VAL A 107 -0.48 -3.00 -6.93
N CYS A 108 -0.46 -3.77 -5.84
CA CYS A 108 -1.67 -4.07 -5.08
C CYS A 108 -2.32 -2.79 -4.53
N THR A 109 -1.53 -1.91 -3.93
CA THR A 109 -2.01 -0.62 -3.40
C THR A 109 -2.59 0.25 -4.51
N PHE A 110 -1.94 0.28 -5.68
CA PHE A 110 -2.41 1.00 -6.86
C PHE A 110 -3.73 0.46 -7.40
N ILE A 111 -3.89 -0.86 -7.47
CA ILE A 111 -5.17 -1.49 -7.88
C ILE A 111 -6.27 -1.12 -6.89
N GLY A 112 -6.03 -1.23 -5.58
CA GLY A 112 -7.00 -0.83 -4.56
C GLY A 112 -7.41 0.65 -4.67
N ALA A 113 -6.43 1.53 -4.88
CA ALA A 113 -6.67 2.96 -5.09
C ALA A 113 -7.50 3.22 -6.36
N LEU A 114 -7.15 2.58 -7.47
CA LEU A 114 -7.87 2.69 -8.75
C LEU A 114 -9.32 2.26 -8.63
N VAL A 115 -9.57 1.07 -8.07
CA VAL A 115 -10.93 0.55 -7.87
C VAL A 115 -11.75 1.55 -7.09
N TYR A 116 -11.24 2.06 -5.97
CA TYR A 116 -11.93 3.04 -5.14
C TYR A 116 -12.19 4.38 -5.86
N THR A 117 -11.21 4.88 -6.61
CA THR A 117 -11.39 6.15 -7.35
C THR A 117 -12.36 6.03 -8.53
N ILE A 118 -12.39 4.89 -9.22
CA ILE A 118 -13.27 4.67 -10.39
C ILE A 118 -14.71 4.48 -9.94
N SER A 119 -14.94 3.65 -8.91
CA SER A 119 -16.28 3.48 -8.34
C SER A 119 -16.76 4.77 -7.67
N GLY A 120 -15.81 5.55 -7.15
CA GLY A 120 -16.07 6.75 -6.39
C GLY A 120 -16.87 6.45 -5.12
N PRO A 121 -17.17 7.49 -4.34
CA PRO A 121 -18.08 7.37 -3.22
C PRO A 121 -19.56 7.43 -3.65
N LYS A 122 -19.85 7.59 -4.95
CA LYS A 122 -21.20 7.85 -5.51
C LYS A 122 -22.20 6.70 -5.38
N GLY A 123 -21.73 5.49 -5.05
CA GLY A 123 -22.58 4.32 -4.82
C GLY A 123 -23.06 4.17 -3.37
N TRP A 124 -22.74 5.11 -2.49
CA TRP A 124 -23.02 4.99 -1.05
C TRP A 124 -24.27 5.77 -0.64
N ASN A 125 -25.34 5.04 -0.35
CA ASN A 125 -26.53 5.58 0.30
C ASN A 125 -26.35 5.48 1.82
N ILE A 126 -26.15 6.61 2.50
CA ILE A 126 -25.99 6.59 3.97
C ILE A 126 -27.24 6.09 4.69
N ASN A 127 -28.41 6.07 4.01
CA ASN A 127 -29.64 5.48 4.53
C ASN A 127 -29.54 3.97 4.78
N ASP A 128 -28.55 3.28 4.19
CA ASP A 128 -28.32 1.84 4.42
C ASP A 128 -27.70 1.57 5.81
N HIS A 129 -27.12 2.60 6.45
CA HIS A 129 -26.48 2.49 7.75
C HIS A 129 -27.13 3.36 8.82
N ILE A 130 -27.77 4.47 8.43
CA ILE A 130 -28.44 5.37 9.35
C ILE A 130 -29.78 5.73 8.75
N HIS A 131 -30.82 5.10 9.26
CA HIS A 131 -32.17 5.42 8.83
C HIS A 131 -32.61 6.71 9.51
N PHE A 132 -32.46 7.84 8.82
CA PHE A 132 -33.10 9.09 9.20
C PHE A 132 -34.45 9.17 8.47
N PRO A 133 -35.57 8.93 9.16
CA PRO A 133 -36.88 8.94 8.51
C PRO A 133 -37.15 10.34 7.92
N GLY A 134 -37.44 10.39 6.61
CA GLY A 134 -37.80 11.62 5.89
C GLY A 134 -36.65 12.36 5.21
N THR A 135 -35.41 11.83 5.21
CA THR A 135 -34.27 12.42 4.47
C THR A 135 -33.76 11.48 3.38
N GLU A 136 -33.82 11.93 2.13
CA GLU A 136 -33.11 11.28 1.03
C GLU A 136 -31.66 11.77 1.03
N PHE A 137 -30.74 10.90 1.43
CA PHE A 137 -29.32 11.18 1.26
C PHE A 137 -28.89 10.85 -0.15
N ASP A 138 -28.69 11.90 -0.92
CA ASP A 138 -28.03 11.78 -2.22
C ASP A 138 -26.53 11.48 -2.02
N GLY A 139 -26.10 10.31 -2.48
CA GLY A 139 -24.70 9.88 -2.51
C GLY A 139 -23.81 10.75 -3.41
N SER A 140 -24.38 11.69 -4.17
CA SER A 140 -23.65 12.62 -5.03
C SER A 140 -22.78 13.64 -4.27
N LYS A 141 -23.04 13.91 -2.98
CA LYS A 141 -22.29 14.92 -2.20
C LYS A 141 -21.12 14.36 -1.40
N TRP A 142 -20.80 13.09 -1.55
CA TRP A 142 -19.58 12.54 -0.97
C TRP A 142 -18.33 13.02 -1.71
N GLN A 143 -17.36 13.51 -0.94
CA GLN A 143 -16.05 13.91 -1.42
C GLN A 143 -15.00 12.84 -1.05
N PHE A 144 -13.93 12.76 -1.84
CA PHE A 144 -12.80 11.90 -1.50
C PHE A 144 -12.12 12.39 -0.22
N GLY A 145 -11.94 11.47 0.73
CA GLY A 145 -11.26 11.76 1.98
C GLY A 145 -9.74 11.76 1.83
N TYR A 146 -9.05 12.30 2.83
CA TYR A 146 -7.59 12.44 2.86
C TYR A 146 -6.82 11.12 2.65
N SER A 147 -7.34 9.99 3.13
CA SER A 147 -6.69 8.68 3.00
C SER A 147 -6.52 8.24 1.54
N VAL A 148 -7.39 8.68 0.64
CA VAL A 148 -7.28 8.37 -0.81
C VAL A 148 -6.03 9.03 -1.38
N PHE A 149 -5.82 10.31 -1.07
CA PHE A 149 -4.63 11.04 -1.51
C PHE A 149 -3.35 10.47 -0.91
N LEU A 150 -3.37 10.07 0.36
CA LEU A 150 -2.24 9.37 0.99
C LEU A 150 -1.93 8.04 0.30
N THR A 151 -2.96 7.28 -0.07
CA THR A 151 -2.79 6.00 -0.76
C THR A 151 -2.12 6.21 -2.12
N TRP A 152 -2.57 7.21 -2.90
CA TRP A 152 -1.93 7.61 -4.14
C TRP A 152 -0.49 8.09 -3.94
N ALA A 153 -0.25 8.91 -2.92
CA ALA A 153 1.08 9.40 -2.58
C ALA A 153 2.03 8.27 -2.14
N ALA A 154 1.52 7.17 -1.59
CA ALA A 154 2.32 6.02 -1.18
C ALA A 154 2.73 5.11 -2.36
N VAL A 155 1.93 5.05 -3.43
CA VAL A 155 2.21 4.20 -4.60
C VAL A 155 3.52 4.60 -5.28
N VAL A 156 3.75 5.90 -5.50
CA VAL A 156 4.90 6.37 -6.28
C VAL A 156 6.23 6.03 -5.59
N PRO A 157 6.45 6.36 -4.29
CA PRO A 157 7.66 5.95 -3.58
C PRO A 157 7.84 4.43 -3.51
N LEU A 158 6.77 3.65 -3.34
CA LEU A 158 6.87 2.20 -3.30
C LEU A 158 7.30 1.61 -4.66
N LEU A 159 6.78 2.14 -5.77
CA LEU A 159 7.22 1.75 -7.11
C LEU A 159 8.69 2.08 -7.34
N ILE A 160 9.12 3.30 -6.98
CA ILE A 160 10.52 3.73 -7.13
C ILE A 160 11.43 2.86 -6.26
N ALA A 161 11.07 2.60 -5.01
CA ALA A 161 11.84 1.77 -4.10
C ALA A 161 11.96 0.33 -4.62
N GLY A 162 10.86 -0.28 -5.08
CA GLY A 162 10.88 -1.62 -5.67
C GLY A 162 11.82 -1.70 -6.88
N CYS A 163 11.70 -0.76 -7.82
CA CYS A 163 12.58 -0.68 -8.99
C CYS A 163 14.06 -0.48 -8.61
N ALA A 164 14.35 0.41 -7.65
CA ALA A 164 15.70 0.66 -7.18
C ALA A 164 16.33 -0.59 -6.54
N LEU A 165 15.57 -1.33 -5.73
CA LEU A 165 16.04 -2.57 -5.10
C LEU A 165 16.32 -3.67 -6.13
N LEU A 166 15.46 -3.82 -7.14
CA LEU A 166 15.68 -4.76 -8.23
C LEU A 166 16.90 -4.39 -9.08
N TYR A 167 17.11 -3.09 -9.34
CA TYR A 167 18.30 -2.61 -10.03
C TYR A 167 19.57 -2.94 -9.24
N GLN A 168 19.59 -2.67 -7.93
CA GLN A 168 20.70 -3.02 -7.04
C GLN A 168 20.97 -4.52 -6.99
N ALA A 169 19.93 -5.36 -6.94
CA ALA A 169 20.08 -6.81 -6.98
C ALA A 169 20.72 -7.27 -8.30
N ARG A 170 20.35 -6.64 -9.43
CA ARG A 170 20.92 -6.94 -10.74
C ARG A 170 22.39 -6.55 -10.84
N THR A 171 22.79 -5.40 -10.32
CA THR A 171 24.20 -4.98 -10.32
C THR A 171 25.04 -5.94 -9.47
N LEU A 172 24.59 -6.27 -8.27
CA LEU A 172 25.24 -7.26 -7.39
C LEU A 172 25.42 -8.62 -8.07
N SER A 173 24.39 -9.11 -8.78
CA SER A 173 24.48 -10.38 -9.52
C SER A 173 25.52 -10.34 -10.64
N LYS A 174 25.65 -9.22 -11.36
CA LYS A 174 26.67 -9.05 -12.40
C LYS A 174 28.07 -9.03 -11.79
N ASP A 175 28.26 -8.36 -10.66
CA ASP A 175 29.56 -8.27 -10.01
C ASP A 175 30.03 -9.65 -9.51
N VAL A 176 29.12 -10.42 -8.91
CA VAL A 176 29.41 -11.82 -8.52
C VAL A 176 29.75 -12.69 -9.73
N SER A 177 28.99 -12.56 -10.84
CA SER A 177 29.27 -13.33 -12.05
C SER A 177 30.60 -12.94 -12.71
N ASN A 178 30.95 -11.66 -12.71
CA ASN A 178 32.19 -11.16 -13.29
C ASN A 178 33.41 -11.55 -12.42
N GLY A 179 33.28 -11.46 -11.09
CA GLY A 179 34.30 -11.93 -10.15
C GLY A 179 34.57 -13.43 -10.31
N ALA A 180 33.53 -14.26 -10.37
CA ALA A 180 33.67 -15.69 -10.59
C ALA A 180 34.36 -16.02 -11.94
N LYS A 181 34.04 -15.28 -13.02
CA LYS A 181 34.72 -15.45 -14.31
C LYS A 181 36.20 -15.07 -14.24
N MET A 182 36.56 -14.06 -13.46
CA MET A 182 37.92 -13.58 -13.31
C MET A 182 38.78 -14.55 -12.50
N GLU A 183 38.22 -15.15 -11.43
CA GLU A 183 38.88 -16.23 -10.69
C GLU A 183 39.11 -17.47 -11.54
N ILE A 184 38.12 -17.89 -12.33
CA ILE A 184 38.27 -19.02 -13.26
C ILE A 184 39.37 -18.73 -14.28
N PHE A 185 39.42 -17.50 -14.83
CA PHE A 185 40.45 -17.10 -15.78
C PHE A 185 41.85 -17.10 -15.16
N HIS A 186 42.01 -16.58 -13.94
CA HIS A 186 43.30 -16.64 -13.23
C HIS A 186 43.77 -18.07 -12.97
N HIS A 187 42.85 -18.97 -12.61
CA HIS A 187 43.16 -20.37 -12.37
C HIS A 187 43.58 -21.09 -13.66
N THR A 188 42.89 -20.83 -14.77
CA THR A 188 43.25 -21.41 -16.09
C THR A 188 44.58 -20.86 -16.61
N HIS A 189 44.87 -19.57 -16.39
CA HIS A 189 46.15 -18.98 -16.82
C HIS A 189 47.34 -19.48 -15.99
N GLN A 190 47.14 -19.73 -14.69
CA GLN A 190 48.17 -20.35 -13.84
C GLN A 190 48.47 -21.79 -14.28
N GLU A 191 47.45 -22.58 -14.61
CA GLU A 191 47.67 -23.95 -15.10
C GLU A 191 48.40 -23.99 -16.44
N MET A 192 48.12 -23.04 -17.35
CA MET A 192 48.84 -22.94 -18.63
C MET A 192 50.32 -22.60 -18.46
N HIS A 193 50.68 -21.68 -17.55
CA HIS A 193 52.08 -21.35 -17.28
C HIS A 193 52.86 -22.48 -16.62
N ILE A 194 52.21 -23.34 -15.82
CA ILE A 194 52.86 -24.53 -15.23
C ILE A 194 53.18 -25.57 -16.31
N ILE A 195 52.35 -25.70 -17.35
CA ILE A 195 52.58 -26.63 -18.45
C ILE A 195 53.72 -26.14 -19.37
N GLU A 196 53.81 -24.83 -19.64
CA GLU A 196 54.89 -24.27 -20.48
C GLU A 196 56.27 -24.22 -19.81
N SER A 197 56.34 -24.23 -18.47
CA SER A 197 57.61 -24.20 -17.73
C SER A 197 58.14 -25.58 -17.34
N GLY A 198 57.40 -26.65 -17.65
CA GLY A 198 57.78 -28.05 -17.44
C GLY A 198 58.27 -28.79 -18.69
N LEU A 199 58.41 -28.10 -19.81
CA LEU A 199 58.94 -28.58 -21.10
C LEU A 199 60.27 -27.88 -21.42
#